data_AF-A0AA41M7A2-F1
#
_entry.id   AF-A0AA41M7A2-F1
#
_cell.length_a   1.000
_cell.length_b   1.000
_cell.length_c   1.000
_cell.angle_alpha   90.00
_cell.angle_beta   90.00
_cell.angle_gamma   90.00
#
_symmetry.space_group_name_H-M   'P 1'
#
loop_
_entity.id
_entity.type
_entity.pdbx_description
1 polymer ?
#
loop_
_entity_poly.entity_id
_entity_poly.type
_entity_poly.pdbx_seq_one_letter_code
_entity_poly.pdbx_strand_id
1 'polypeptide(L)'
;MTEFSLEGIFPALPTPIEENGSINYEAAENHIRYLEENGVHGIVPAGCTGHAAALGDQGSENLEYEEHVEFVSRLAEMTDLPVIAGDGMNSTQQTLELASRIEEEA
;
A
#
# COMPACT_ATOMS: atom_id res chain seq x y z
N MET A 1 10.15 16.89 -8.54
CA MET A 1 10.37 15.85 -7.52
C MET A 1 10.77 16.58 -6.26
N THR A 2 9.88 16.60 -5.27
CA THR A 2 10.20 16.99 -3.90
C THR A 2 11.31 16.06 -3.37
N GLU A 3 12.21 16.61 -2.55
CA GLU A 3 13.30 15.83 -1.96
C GLU A 3 12.71 14.83 -0.95
N PHE A 4 12.84 13.53 -1.21
CA PHE A 4 12.34 12.49 -0.31
C PHE A 4 13.17 12.49 0.98
N SER A 5 12.52 12.73 2.11
CA SER A 5 13.10 12.65 3.46
C SER A 5 12.34 11.62 4.29
N LEU A 6 13.09 10.77 5.01
CA LEU A 6 12.52 9.80 5.95
C LEU A 6 12.24 10.40 7.35
N GLU A 7 12.45 11.70 7.52
CA GLU A 7 12.15 12.40 8.77
C GLU A 7 10.68 12.83 8.81
N GLY A 8 9.93 12.40 9.82
CA GLY A 8 8.54 12.80 10.00
C GLY A 8 7.66 11.71 10.59
N ILE A 9 6.35 11.81 10.32
CA ILE A 9 5.33 10.87 10.76
C ILE A 9 4.80 10.13 9.54
N PHE A 10 5.01 8.82 9.51
CA PHE A 10 4.61 7.92 8.41
C PHE A 10 3.73 6.80 8.97
N PRO A 11 2.40 6.97 9.05
CA PRO A 11 1.53 5.96 9.59
C PRO A 11 1.47 4.70 8.71
N ALA A 12 1.53 3.53 9.33
CA ALA A 12 1.20 2.28 8.68
C ALA A 12 -0.32 2.19 8.49
N LEU A 13 -0.76 2.09 7.24
CA LEU A 13 -2.18 2.12 6.93
C LEU A 13 -2.81 0.72 7.09
N PRO A 14 -4.00 0.62 7.69
CA PRO A 14 -4.82 -0.57 7.53
C PRO A 14 -5.38 -0.64 6.11
N THR A 15 -5.81 -1.83 5.68
CA THR A 15 -6.53 -2.03 4.42
C THR A 15 -8.02 -2.07 4.71
N PRO A 16 -8.80 -1.02 4.40
CA PRO A 16 -10.25 -1.04 4.61
C PRO A 16 -10.89 -2.04 3.64
N ILE A 17 -11.87 -2.79 4.13
CA ILE A 17 -12.54 -3.86 3.40
C ILE A 17 -14.05 -3.70 3.52
N GLU A 18 -14.74 -3.95 2.41
CA GLU A 18 -16.20 -4.01 2.32
C GLU A 18 -16.74 -5.30 2.94
N GLU A 19 -18.05 -5.36 3.20
CA GLU A 19 -18.71 -6.58 3.73
C GLU A 19 -18.55 -7.80 2.80
N ASN A 20 -18.37 -7.58 1.50
CA ASN A 20 -18.14 -8.63 0.51
C ASN A 20 -16.67 -9.08 0.40
N GLY A 21 -15.76 -8.46 1.17
CA GLY A 21 -14.33 -8.77 1.17
C GLY A 21 -13.48 -8.00 0.15
N SER A 22 -14.05 -7.18 -0.73
CA SER A 22 -13.25 -6.32 -1.62
C SER A 22 -12.67 -5.13 -0.87
N ILE A 23 -11.57 -4.57 -1.37
CA ILE A 23 -10.96 -3.36 -0.80
C ILE A 23 -11.91 -2.17 -0.92
N ASN A 24 -12.13 -1.46 0.19
CA ASN A 24 -12.90 -0.22 0.24
C ASN A 24 -11.97 0.98 0.01
N TYR A 25 -11.79 1.34 -1.27
CA TYR A 25 -10.93 2.46 -1.67
C TYR A 25 -11.47 3.84 -1.25
N GLU A 26 -12.78 4.03 -1.13
CA GLU A 26 -13.36 5.30 -0.65
C GLU A 26 -13.01 5.54 0.83
N ALA A 27 -13.06 4.48 1.64
CA ALA A 27 -12.62 4.55 3.04
C ALA A 27 -11.11 4.78 3.14
N ALA A 28 -10.31 4.19 2.25
CA ALA A 28 -8.87 4.44 2.19
C ALA A 28 -8.54 5.90 1.87
N GLU A 29 -9.18 6.47 0.84
CA GLU A 29 -9.01 7.88 0.45
C GLU A 29 -9.43 8.83 1.59
N ASN A 30 -10.57 8.59 2.23
CA ASN A 30 -11.01 9.39 3.38
C ASN A 30 -10.04 9.31 4.56
N HIS A 31 -9.44 8.14 4.81
CA HIS A 31 -8.46 7.97 5.88
C HIS A 31 -7.14 8.68 5.55
N ILE A 32 -6.66 8.59 4.30
CA ILE A 32 -5.48 9.32 3.83
C ILE A 32 -5.69 10.82 3.99
N ARG A 33 -6.82 11.36 3.51
CA ARG A 33 -7.15 12.79 3.66
C ARG A 33 -7.16 13.22 5.13
N TYR A 34 -7.75 12.41 6.02
CA TYR A 34 -7.72 12.68 7.45
C TYR A 34 -6.29 12.77 8.00
N LEU A 35 -5.40 11.85 7.60
CA LEU A 35 -4.00 11.86 8.04
C LEU A 35 -3.26 13.09 7.50
N GLU A 36 -3.46 13.44 6.23
CA GLU A 36 -2.89 14.65 5.61
C GLU A 36 -3.31 15.92 6.35
N GLU A 37 -4.60 16.06 6.65
CA GLU A 37 -5.14 17.19 7.43
C GLU A 37 -4.52 17.31 8.83
N ASN A 38 -3.98 16.21 9.36
CA ASN A 38 -3.29 16.15 10.65
C ASN A 38 -1.74 16.24 10.55
N GLY A 39 -1.20 16.52 9.37
CA GLY A 39 0.21 16.85 9.19
C GLY A 39 1.16 15.65 9.20
N VAL A 40 0.72 14.50 8.68
CA VAL A 40 1.64 13.40 8.39
C VAL A 40 2.56 13.75 7.22
N HIS A 41 3.70 13.06 7.13
CA HIS A 41 4.77 13.36 6.18
C HIS A 41 4.84 12.32 5.05
N GLY A 42 3.99 11.30 5.11
CA GLY A 42 3.86 10.22 4.15
C GLY A 42 3.03 9.08 4.73
N ILE A 43 2.85 8.03 3.95
CA ILE A 43 2.06 6.86 4.31
C ILE A 43 2.82 5.57 4.03
N VAL A 44 2.51 4.52 4.80
CA VAL A 44 3.09 3.18 4.63
C VAL A 44 1.96 2.17 4.41
N PRO A 45 1.49 1.98 3.16
CA PRO A 45 0.51 0.95 2.85
C PRO A 45 1.14 -0.45 2.77
N ALA A 46 0.29 -1.47 2.76
CA ALA A 46 0.67 -2.86 2.50
C ALA A 46 1.81 -3.41 3.39
N GLY A 47 1.89 -2.94 4.63
CA GLY A 47 2.69 -3.58 5.68
C GLY A 47 1.90 -4.63 6.48
N CYS A 48 2.44 -5.07 7.62
CA CYS A 48 1.70 -5.96 8.53
C CYS A 48 0.35 -5.37 8.99
N THR A 49 0.30 -4.07 9.28
CA THR A 49 -0.95 -3.36 9.63
C THR A 49 -1.94 -3.36 8.46
N GLY A 50 -1.43 -3.26 7.23
CA GLY A 50 -2.21 -3.35 5.99
C GLY A 50 -2.57 -4.79 5.60
N HIS A 51 -2.22 -5.79 6.42
CA HIS A 51 -2.46 -7.21 6.12
C HIS A 51 -1.91 -7.63 4.75
N ALA A 52 -0.69 -7.22 4.42
CA ALA A 52 -0.04 -7.49 3.13
C ALA A 52 -0.13 -8.96 2.68
N ALA A 53 0.02 -9.91 3.62
CA ALA A 53 -0.04 -11.35 3.36
C ALA A 53 -1.44 -11.86 2.96
N ALA A 54 -2.48 -11.04 3.07
CA ALA A 54 -3.84 -11.37 2.66
C ALA A 54 -4.25 -10.68 1.35
N LEU A 55 -3.42 -9.78 0.80
CA LEU A 55 -3.62 -9.21 -0.53
C LEU A 55 -3.31 -10.30 -1.57
N GLY A 56 -4.22 -10.53 -2.51
CA GLY A 56 -4.11 -11.51 -3.58
C GLY A 56 -4.50 -12.96 -3.23
N ASP A 57 -4.78 -13.26 -1.95
CA ASP A 57 -5.24 -14.59 -1.51
C ASP A 57 -6.74 -14.79 -1.74
N GLN A 58 -7.15 -14.83 -3.02
CA GLN A 58 -8.51 -15.18 -3.45
C GLN A 58 -8.57 -16.61 -4.05
N GLY A 59 -7.59 -17.46 -3.76
CA GLY A 59 -7.54 -18.86 -4.22
C GLY A 59 -6.99 -19.07 -5.64
N SER A 60 -6.31 -18.08 -6.21
CA SER A 60 -5.63 -18.17 -7.52
C SER A 60 -4.16 -17.77 -7.38
N GLU A 61 -3.27 -18.71 -7.69
CA GLU A 61 -1.80 -18.62 -7.53
C GLU A 61 -1.16 -17.48 -8.36
N ASN A 62 -1.89 -16.88 -9.30
CA ASN A 62 -1.42 -15.79 -10.16
C ASN A 62 -1.82 -14.39 -9.69
N LEU A 63 -2.67 -14.25 -8.67
CA LEU A 63 -3.20 -12.96 -8.21
C LEU A 63 -2.43 -12.35 -7.02
N GLU A 64 -1.44 -13.07 -6.47
CA GLU A 64 -0.77 -12.72 -5.21
C GLU A 64 -0.11 -11.33 -5.24
N TYR A 65 0.43 -10.93 -6.41
CA TYR A 65 1.07 -9.62 -6.57
C TYR A 65 0.17 -8.57 -7.23
N GLU A 66 -0.82 -8.97 -8.02
CA GLU A 66 -1.63 -8.00 -8.80
C GLU A 66 -2.46 -7.11 -7.88
N GLU A 67 -3.18 -7.69 -6.91
CA GLU A 67 -3.97 -6.91 -5.95
C GLU A 67 -3.05 -6.08 -5.03
N HIS A 68 -1.86 -6.58 -4.72
CA HIS A 68 -0.88 -5.85 -3.91
C HIS A 68 -0.37 -4.60 -4.64
N VAL A 69 0.10 -4.77 -5.89
CA VAL A 69 0.57 -3.67 -6.73
C VAL A 69 -0.57 -2.68 -6.98
N GLU A 70 -1.75 -3.16 -7.38
CA GLU A 70 -2.93 -2.30 -7.58
C GLU A 70 -3.25 -1.50 -6.32
N PHE A 71 -3.28 -2.14 -5.15
CA PHE A 71 -3.57 -1.46 -3.90
C PHE A 71 -2.56 -0.34 -3.61
N VAL A 72 -1.26 -0.60 -3.79
CA VAL A 72 -0.21 0.42 -3.61
C VAL A 72 -0.36 1.55 -4.63
N SER A 73 -0.50 1.24 -5.92
CA SER A 73 -0.68 2.23 -6.99
C SER A 73 -1.88 3.13 -6.72
N ARG A 74 -3.02 2.55 -6.35
CA ARG A 74 -4.26 3.28 -6.07
C ARG A 74 -4.11 4.22 -4.88
N LEU A 75 -3.39 3.82 -3.84
CA LEU A 75 -3.13 4.68 -2.69
C LEU A 75 -2.10 5.77 -3.01
N ALA A 76 -1.12 5.50 -3.87
CA ALA A 76 -0.19 6.52 -4.36
C ALA A 76 -0.88 7.58 -5.23
N GLU A 77 -1.91 7.20 -6.01
CA GLU A 77 -2.73 8.15 -6.77
C GLU A 77 -3.62 9.04 -5.87
N MET A 78 -3.86 8.66 -4.61
CA MET A 78 -4.74 9.39 -3.68
C MET A 78 -4.02 10.50 -2.90
N THR A 79 -2.69 10.59 -2.95
CA THR A 79 -1.91 11.54 -2.15
C THR A 79 -0.69 12.07 -2.91
N ASP A 80 -0.35 13.33 -2.67
CA ASP A 80 0.92 13.91 -3.12
C ASP A 80 2.06 13.68 -2.10
N LEU A 81 1.77 13.07 -0.95
CA LEU A 81 2.77 12.74 0.06
C LEU A 81 3.60 11.51 -0.36
N PRO A 82 4.84 11.39 0.12
CA PRO A 82 5.63 10.18 -0.06
C PRO A 82 4.91 8.91 0.39
N VAL A 83 4.94 7.88 -0.47
CA VAL A 83 4.44 6.54 -0.19
C VAL A 83 5.62 5.59 -0.01
N ILE A 84 5.67 4.89 1.12
CA ILE A 84 6.62 3.82 1.37
C ILE A 84 5.85 2.50 1.28
N ALA A 85 5.87 1.89 0.11
CA ALA A 85 5.18 0.63 -0.13
C ALA A 85 5.80 -0.51 0.69
N GLY A 86 4.98 -1.31 1.37
CA GLY A 86 5.44 -2.58 1.91
C GLY A 86 5.58 -3.60 0.79
N ASP A 87 6.78 -4.13 0.57
CA ASP A 87 7.11 -5.08 -0.51
C ASP A 87 7.67 -6.41 0.03
N GLY A 88 7.68 -6.56 1.36
CA GLY A 88 8.27 -7.71 2.04
C GLY A 88 7.44 -8.98 1.88
N MET A 89 8.08 -10.03 1.35
CA MET A 89 7.48 -11.37 1.18
C MET A 89 8.24 -12.45 1.97
N ASN A 90 7.67 -13.66 2.01
CA ASN A 90 8.23 -14.80 2.76
C ASN A 90 9.53 -15.39 2.15
N SER A 91 9.94 -14.93 0.97
CA SER A 91 11.23 -15.28 0.39
C SER A 91 11.88 -14.07 -0.28
N THR A 92 13.22 -14.09 -0.35
CA THR A 92 14.00 -13.04 -1.02
C THR A 92 13.62 -12.90 -2.49
N GLN A 93 13.36 -14.01 -3.19
CA GLN A 93 12.98 -13.96 -4.60
C GLN A 93 11.63 -13.27 -4.80
N GLN A 94 10.62 -13.63 -4.01
CA GLN A 94 9.30 -13.00 -4.07
C GLN A 94 9.35 -11.52 -3.68
N THR A 95 10.19 -11.17 -2.69
CA THR A 95 10.38 -9.77 -2.27
C THR A 95 10.97 -8.94 -3.41
N LEU A 96 12.02 -9.46 -4.08
CA LEU A 96 12.61 -8.77 -5.23
C LEU A 96 11.62 -8.61 -6.39
N GLU A 97 10.84 -9.64 -6.67
CA GLU A 97 9.83 -9.59 -7.73
C GLU A 97 8.73 -8.56 -7.43
N LEU A 98 8.16 -8.58 -6.23
CA LEU A 98 7.14 -7.61 -5.83
C LEU A 98 7.69 -6.18 -5.81
N ALA A 99 8.89 -5.96 -5.27
CA ALA A 99 9.52 -4.66 -5.23
C ALA A 99 9.73 -4.07 -6.64
N SER A 100 10.23 -4.88 -7.59
CA SER A 100 10.41 -4.45 -8.98
C SER A 100 9.07 -4.14 -9.66
N ARG A 101 8.03 -4.93 -9.40
CA ARG A 101 6.69 -4.67 -9.96
C ARG A 101 6.11 -3.35 -9.42
N ILE A 102 6.21 -3.12 -8.12
CA ILE A 102 5.77 -1.85 -7.52
C ILE A 102 6.55 -0.67 -8.12
N GLU A 103 7.87 -0.77 -8.27
CA GLU A 103 8.68 0.31 -8.88
C GLU A 103 8.31 0.60 -10.34
N GLU A 104 7.89 -0.40 -11.11
CA GLU A 104 7.55 -0.26 -12.53
C GLU A 104 6.09 0.17 -12.76
N GLU A 105 5.16 -0.22 -11.87
CA GLU A 105 3.71 -0.14 -12.08
C GLU A 105 2.99 0.86 -11.14
N ALA A 106 3.61 1.32 -10.05
CA ALA A 106 3.01 2.22 -9.04
C ALA A 106 3.71 3.59 -8.96
#